data_AF-A0A2J6IX28-F1
#
_entry.id   AF-A0A2J6IX28-F1
#
_cell.length_a   1.000
_cell.length_b   1.000
_cell.length_c   1.000
_cell.angle_alpha   90.00
_cell.angle_beta   90.00
_cell.angle_gamma   90.00
#
_symmetry.space_group_name_H-M   'P 1'
#
loop_
_entity.id
_entity.type
_entity.pdbx_description
1 polymer ?
#
loop_
_entity_poly.entity_id
_entity_poly.type
_entity_poly.pdbx_seq_one_letter_code
_entity_poly.pdbx_strand_id
1 'polypeptide(L)' 'MPDMCSDNPEKSPWMCHVCSHTSNDSEPIACSVCYKVTCALHLAHKTVLNEESGLYELQPICVECQIKPHL' A
#
# COMPACT_ATOMS: atom_id res chain seq x y z
N MET A 1 25.83 -32.82 11.50
CA MET A 1 24.61 -32.11 11.91
C MET A 1 24.42 -30.99 10.89
N PRO A 2 23.42 -31.01 9.99
CA PRO A 2 23.25 -29.93 9.04
C PRO A 2 22.62 -28.71 9.72
N ASP A 3 23.33 -27.59 9.68
CA ASP A 3 22.85 -26.25 10.00
C ASP A 3 21.57 -25.93 9.21
N MET A 4 20.43 -25.95 9.90
CA MET A 4 19.18 -25.42 9.40
C MET A 4 19.28 -23.89 9.45
N CYS A 5 19.87 -23.30 8.42
CA CYS A 5 19.68 -21.87 8.15
C CYS A 5 18.20 -21.65 7.83
N SER A 6 17.41 -21.29 8.85
CA SER A 6 16.10 -20.68 8.66
C SER A 6 16.30 -19.31 8.02
N ASP A 7 16.51 -19.31 6.70
CA ASP A 7 16.34 -18.14 5.85
C ASP A 7 14.84 -17.84 5.82
N ASN A 8 14.33 -17.21 6.87
CA ASN A 8 13.08 -16.51 6.78
C ASN A 8 13.49 -15.06 6.50
N PRO A 9 13.58 -14.65 5.22
CA PRO A 9 14.09 -13.33 4.87
C PRO A 9 13.27 -12.34 5.68
N GLU A 10 13.99 -11.56 6.49
CA GLU A 10 13.45 -10.60 7.42
C GLU A 10 12.61 -9.62 6.61
N LYS A 11 11.32 -9.94 6.44
CA LYS A 11 10.34 -9.04 5.84
C LYS A 11 10.53 -7.74 6.60
N SER A 12 11.07 -6.72 5.95
CA SER A 12 11.33 -5.48 6.65
C SER A 12 9.97 -4.93 7.07
N PRO A 13 9.75 -4.66 8.37
CA PRO A 13 8.45 -4.20 8.83
C PRO A 13 8.14 -2.89 8.11
N TRP A 14 7.02 -2.84 7.41
CA TRP A 14 6.57 -1.61 6.80
C TRP A 14 5.71 -0.85 7.80
N MET A 15 5.66 0.46 7.64
CA MET A 15 4.89 1.34 8.50
C MET A 15 3.82 2.03 7.67
N CYS A 16 2.57 1.97 8.12
CA CYS A 16 1.51 2.78 7.56
C CYS A 16 1.83 4.26 7.79
N HIS A 17 1.91 5.08 6.74
CA HIS A 17 2.19 6.51 6.93
C HIS A 17 1.05 7.28 7.61
N VAL A 18 -0.18 6.74 7.62
CA VAL A 18 -1.37 7.41 8.17
C VAL A 18 -1.47 7.22 9.68
N CYS A 19 -1.30 6.00 10.18
CA CYS A 19 -1.42 5.67 11.61
C CYS A 19 -0.11 5.23 12.27
N SER A 20 1.00 5.20 11.52
CA SER A 20 2.30 4.70 11.98
C SER A 20 2.30 3.26 12.48
N HIS A 21 1.25 2.48 12.20
CA HIS A 21 1.19 1.07 12.55
C HIS A 21 2.22 0.30 11.73
N THR A 22 3.09 -0.43 12.40
CA THR A 22 4.06 -1.32 11.77
C THR A 22 3.46 -2.70 11.63
N SER A 23 3.61 -3.27 10.44
CA SER A 23 3.15 -4.63 10.15
C SER A 23 4.18 -5.35 9.31
N ASN A 24 4.22 -6.65 9.51
CA ASN A 24 5.14 -7.56 8.85
C ASN A 24 4.39 -8.76 8.23
N ASP A 25 3.22 -9.04 8.79
CA ASP A 25 2.35 -10.14 8.36
C ASP A 25 1.60 -9.83 7.05
N SER A 26 1.20 -8.57 6.86
CA SER A 26 0.43 -8.12 5.70
C SER A 26 1.29 -7.55 4.58
N GLU A 27 0.80 -7.58 3.34
CA GLU A 27 1.47 -7.00 2.19
C GLU A 27 1.38 -5.46 2.23
N PRO A 28 2.52 -4.74 2.11
CA PRO A 28 2.51 -3.29 2.01
C PRO A 28 1.91 -2.85 0.68
N ILE A 29 0.86 -2.02 0.72
CA ILE A 29 0.28 -1.42 -0.49
C ILE A 29 0.64 0.07 -0.52
N ALA A 30 1.23 0.50 -1.64
CA ALA A 30 1.60 1.90 -1.86
C ALA A 30 0.44 2.67 -2.50
N CYS A 31 0.23 3.90 -2.06
CA CYS A 31 -0.72 4.81 -2.69
C CYS A 31 -0.22 5.24 -4.08
N SER A 32 -1.06 5.15 -5.10
CA SER A 32 -0.75 5.61 -6.47
C SER A 32 -0.55 7.12 -6.63
N VAL A 33 -0.85 7.92 -5.58
CA VAL A 33 -0.76 9.39 -5.61
C VAL A 33 0.46 9.88 -4.85
N CYS A 34 0.59 9.51 -3.57
CA CYS A 34 1.68 9.99 -2.71
C CYS A 34 2.84 9.00 -2.59
N TYR A 35 2.73 7.80 -3.19
CA TYR A 35 3.72 6.72 -3.16
C TYR A 35 4.10 6.23 -1.76
N LYS A 36 3.34 6.59 -0.72
CA LYS A 36 3.54 6.11 0.65
C LYS A 36 2.79 4.82 0.90
N VAL A 37 3.38 3.94 1.69
CA VAL A 37 2.77 2.66 2.11
C VAL A 37 1.66 2.92 3.14
N THR A 38 0.56 2.18 3.02
CA THR A 38 -0.57 2.26 3.95
C THR A 38 -1.04 0.87 4.36
N CYS A 39 -1.72 0.78 5.50
CA CYS A 39 -2.35 -0.46 5.93
C CYS A 39 -3.72 -0.61 5.26
N ALA A 40 -4.25 -1.83 5.22
CA ALA A 40 -5.55 -2.14 4.60
C ALA A 40 -6.70 -1.28 5.16
N LEU A 41 -6.63 -0.85 6.42
CA LEU A 41 -7.64 0.04 7.03
C LEU A 41 -7.59 1.47 6.49
N HIS A 42 -6.41 1.95 6.13
CA HIS A 42 -6.17 3.29 5.58
C HIS A 42 -5.88 3.25 4.08
N LEU A 43 -6.17 2.11 3.43
CA LEU A 43 -6.17 1.92 2.00
C LEU A 43 -7.58 2.18 1.49
N ALA A 44 -7.68 3.04 0.49
CA ALA A 44 -8.87 3.33 -0.26
C ALA A 44 -8.63 3.03 -1.74
N HIS A 45 -9.70 3.01 -2.52
CA HIS A 45 -9.61 2.84 -3.97
C HIS A 45 -10.30 4.01 -4.66
N LYS A 46 -9.64 4.58 -5.66
CA LYS A 46 -10.22 5.61 -6.52
C LYS A 46 -10.46 5.03 -7.90
N THR A 47 -11.66 5.22 -8.41
CA THR A 47 -11.96 4.94 -9.82
C THR A 47 -11.34 6.04 -10.68
N VAL A 48 -10.42 5.68 -11.55
CA VAL A 48 -9.78 6.57 -12.52
C VAL A 48 -10.11 6.06 -13.91
N LEU A 49 -10.52 6.95 -14.81
CA LEU A 49 -10.72 6.59 -16.20
C LEU A 49 -9.36 6.39 -16.85
N ASN A 50 -9.08 5.18 -17.32
CA ASN A 50 -7.93 4.90 -18.14
C ASN A 50 -8.23 5.36 -19.57
N GLU A 51 -7.51 6.39 -20.04
CA GLU A 51 -7.72 6.98 -21.37
C GLU A 51 -7.33 6.03 -22.51
N GLU A 52 -6.44 5.07 -22.26
CA GLU A 52 -5.98 4.10 -23.26
C GLU A 52 -7.00 2.97 -23.45
N SER A 53 -7.59 2.50 -22.36
CA SER A 53 -8.58 1.41 -22.40
C SER A 53 -10.03 1.90 -22.49
N GLY A 54 -10.28 3.17 -22.15
CA GLY A 54 -11.63 3.73 -22.01
C GLY A 54 -12.43 3.16 -20.83
N LEU A 55 -11.77 2.45 -19.90
CA LEU A 55 -12.39 1.76 -18.77
C LEU A 55 -12.04 2.45 -17.46
N TYR A 56 -12.92 2.35 -16.47
CA TYR A 56 -12.63 2.80 -15.12
C TYR A 56 -11.81 1.74 -14.37
N GLU A 57 -10.63 2.12 -13.94
CA GLU A 57 -9.73 1.28 -13.13
C GLU A 57 -9.73 1.72 -11.67
N LEU A 58 -9.59 0.75 -10.76
CA LEU A 58 -9.46 1.00 -9.34
C LEU A 58 -7.99 1.19 -9.00
N GLN A 59 -7.60 2.41 -8.69
CA GLN A 59 -6.26 2.71 -8.21
C GLN A 59 -6.20 2.72 -6.67
N PRO A 60 -5.26 1.98 -6.06
CA PRO A 60 -5.06 2.00 -4.61
C PRO A 60 -4.54 3.38 -4.19
N ILE A 61 -5.25 4.05 -3.29
CA ILE A 61 -4.86 5.34 -2.73
C ILE A 61 -4.95 5.32 -1.22
N CYS A 62 -4.20 6.17 -0.52
CA CYS A 62 -4.40 6.29 0.92
C CYS A 62 -5.61 7.15 1.25
N VAL A 63 -6.16 6.97 2.45
CA VAL A 63 -7.31 7.74 2.94
C VAL A 63 -7.03 9.26 2.94
N GLU A 64 -5.79 9.69 3.17
CA GLU A 64 -5.42 11.10 3.11
C GLU A 64 -5.58 11.67 1.70
N CYS A 65 -5.08 10.96 0.68
CA CYS A 65 -5.26 11.35 -0.73
C CYS A 65 -6.71 11.23 -1.21
N GLN A 66 -7.52 10.38 -0.57
CA GLN A 66 -8.95 10.28 -0.85
C GLN A 66 -9.70 11.52 -0.35
N ILE A 67 -9.40 11.98 0.86
CA ILE A 67 -10.09 13.11 1.51
C ILE A 67 -9.59 14.46 0.99
N LYS A 68 -8.27 14.57 0.77
CA LYS A 68 -7.61 15.76 0.22
C LYS A 68 -6.98 15.43 -1.12
N PRO A 69 -7.78 15.32 -2.20
CA PRO A 69 -7.19 15.41 -3.52
C PRO A 69 -6.52 16.78 -3.60
N HIS A 70 -5.18 16.80 -3.74
CA HIS A 70 -4.45 18.01 -4.09
C HIS A 70 -4.96 18.46 -5.47
N LEU A 71 -5.95 19.36 -5.44
CA LEU A 71 -6.53 20.08 -6.57
C LEU A 71 -5.68 21.30 -6.90
#